data_AF-A0A1J6XIM2-F1
#
_entry.id   AF-A0A1J6XIM2-F1
#
_cell.length_a   1.000
_cell.length_b   1.000
_cell.length_c   1.000
_cell.angle_alpha   90.00
_cell.angle_beta   90.00
_cell.angle_gamma   90.00
#
_symmetry.space_group_name_H-M   'P 1'
#
loop_
_entity.id
_entity.type
_entity.pdbx_description
1 polymer ?
#
loop_
_entity_poly.entity_id
_entity_poly.type
_entity_poly.pdbx_seq_one_letter_code
_entity_poly.pdbx_strand_id
1 'polypeptide(L)'
;MRRKKHKNKKKQELFEEIEKQELAEQETKQLNEEIEDPEFRSFFQDVLKKFPQKTSTAIMNAFATSKGKAEQLVTNSQTQLDKVFDEFLAGVSPDVKKKSHQTIHFAALSAAIIGFSPIPFSDAFLLVPVQLTMMSRLHKIFGQSWSESLGKSLTKELVVVSLGKSAVGNILKVIPVVGTVTGGMVNASVAVAITEALGWVTVKMLNDGVDIFDDVMSFKGQFSTLFKAIQNAKKK
;
A
#
# COMPACT_ATOMS: atom_id res chain seq x y z
N MET A 1 -17.46 -28.55 43.75
CA MET A 1 -17.21 -28.68 42.30
C MET A 1 -17.17 -27.35 41.52
N ARG A 2 -17.87 -26.28 41.94
CA ARG A 2 -17.92 -24.97 41.21
C ARG A 2 -16.62 -24.12 41.21
N ARG A 3 -15.77 -24.20 42.25
CA ARG A 3 -14.53 -23.38 42.35
C ARG A 3 -13.41 -23.79 41.37
N LYS A 4 -13.34 -25.06 40.92
CA LYS A 4 -12.33 -25.53 39.95
C LYS A 4 -12.65 -25.05 38.51
N LYS A 5 -13.93 -24.96 38.12
CA LYS A 5 -14.34 -24.46 36.79
C LYS A 5 -14.02 -22.97 36.57
N HIS A 6 -14.14 -22.13 37.60
CA HIS A 6 -13.80 -20.70 37.50
C HIS A 6 -12.29 -20.43 37.41
N LYS A 7 -11.44 -21.25 38.06
CA LYS A 7 -9.97 -21.12 37.97
C LYS A 7 -9.43 -21.49 36.58
N ASN A 8 -10.05 -22.47 35.90
CA ASN A 8 -9.63 -22.83 34.54
C ASN A 8 -9.95 -21.72 33.52
N LYS A 9 -11.12 -21.08 33.63
CA LYS A 9 -11.52 -20.01 32.70
C LYS A 9 -10.62 -18.78 32.78
N LYS A 10 -10.30 -18.32 34.00
CA LYS A 10 -9.34 -17.21 34.21
C LYS A 10 -7.93 -17.52 33.73
N LYS A 11 -7.49 -18.78 33.86
CA LYS A 11 -6.18 -19.21 33.38
C LYS A 11 -6.16 -19.17 31.84
N GLN A 12 -7.24 -19.59 31.19
CA GLN A 12 -7.40 -19.59 29.74
C GLN A 12 -7.46 -18.16 29.15
N GLU A 13 -8.21 -17.25 29.79
CA GLU A 13 -8.26 -15.82 29.43
C GLU A 13 -6.87 -15.17 29.55
N LEU A 14 -6.11 -15.51 30.60
CA LEU A 14 -4.74 -15.02 30.78
C LEU A 14 -3.79 -15.56 29.69
N PHE A 15 -3.94 -16.81 29.26
CA PHE A 15 -3.14 -17.37 28.16
C PHE A 15 -3.46 -16.69 26.82
N GLU A 16 -4.73 -16.42 26.52
CA GLU A 16 -5.13 -15.70 25.31
C GLU A 16 -4.64 -14.23 25.31
N GLU A 17 -4.58 -13.58 26.48
CA GLU A 17 -4.01 -12.24 26.61
C GLU A 17 -2.50 -12.23 26.41
N ILE A 18 -1.78 -13.21 26.96
CA ILE A 18 -0.33 -13.37 26.77
C ILE A 18 -0.02 -13.66 25.29
N GLU A 19 -0.77 -14.56 24.65
CA GLU A 19 -0.58 -14.89 23.23
C GLU A 19 -0.85 -13.69 22.32
N LYS A 20 -1.89 -12.89 22.61
CA LYS A 20 -2.14 -11.61 21.92
C LYS A 20 -1.04 -10.57 22.15
N GLN A 21 -0.46 -10.52 23.34
CA GLN A 21 0.65 -9.62 23.65
C GLN A 21 1.93 -10.05 22.91
N GLU A 22 2.23 -11.35 22.87
CA GLU A 22 3.37 -11.90 22.14
C GLU A 22 3.23 -11.69 20.62
N LEU A 23 2.03 -11.90 20.06
CA LEU A 23 1.72 -11.57 18.66
C LEU A 23 1.91 -10.08 18.38
N ALA A 24 1.38 -9.20 19.24
CA ALA A 24 1.52 -7.74 19.07
C ALA A 24 2.99 -7.27 19.20
N GLU A 25 3.78 -7.89 20.08
CA GLU A 25 5.22 -7.61 20.20
C GLU A 25 6.01 -8.09 18.99
N GLN A 26 5.69 -9.26 18.44
CA GLN A 26 6.31 -9.78 17.22
C GLN A 26 5.95 -8.94 15.99
N GLU A 27 4.68 -8.53 15.87
CA GLU A 27 4.23 -7.57 14.86
C GLU A 27 4.99 -6.25 15.01
N THR A 28 5.06 -5.67 16.21
CA THR A 28 5.79 -4.41 16.46
C THR A 28 7.27 -4.48 16.11
N LYS A 29 7.90 -5.66 16.27
CA LYS A 29 9.29 -5.88 15.91
C LYS A 29 9.49 -6.03 14.40
N GLN A 30 8.64 -6.80 13.73
CA GLN A 30 8.66 -6.94 12.26
C GLN A 30 8.40 -5.61 11.56
N LEU A 31 7.44 -4.83 12.07
CA LEU A 31 7.13 -3.49 11.57
C LEU A 31 8.41 -2.62 11.58
N ASN A 32 9.10 -2.49 12.72
CA ASN A 32 10.32 -1.68 12.82
C ASN A 32 11.49 -2.17 11.93
N GLU A 33 11.60 -3.48 11.67
CA GLU A 33 12.62 -4.04 10.78
C GLU A 33 12.39 -3.64 9.32
N GLU A 34 11.13 -3.46 8.90
CA GLU A 34 10.75 -3.16 7.51
C GLU A 34 11.02 -1.70 7.12
N ILE A 35 10.78 -0.71 8.01
CA ILE A 35 11.25 0.67 7.78
C ILE A 35 12.77 0.81 7.85
N GLU A 36 13.45 -0.10 8.55
CA GLU A 36 14.91 -0.13 8.62
C GLU A 36 15.55 -0.84 7.42
N ASP A 37 14.75 -1.50 6.57
CA ASP A 37 15.20 -2.16 5.34
C ASP A 37 15.97 -1.16 4.43
N PRO A 38 17.24 -1.45 4.08
CA PRO A 38 18.01 -0.65 3.13
C PRO A 38 17.31 -0.46 1.77
N GLU A 39 16.55 -1.44 1.30
CA GLU A 39 15.80 -1.36 0.03
C GLU A 39 14.61 -0.40 0.14
N PHE A 40 13.90 -0.40 1.27
CA PHE A 40 12.88 0.60 1.56
C PHE A 40 13.50 1.99 1.60
N ARG A 41 14.62 2.17 2.31
CA ARG A 41 15.30 3.47 2.39
C ARG A 41 15.73 3.97 1.01
N SER A 42 16.26 3.09 0.17
CA SER A 42 16.57 3.42 -1.22
C SER A 42 15.33 3.85 -1.99
N PHE A 43 14.23 3.10 -1.89
CA PHE A 43 12.95 3.45 -2.51
C PHE A 43 12.48 4.83 -2.06
N PHE A 44 12.43 5.05 -0.74
CA PHE A 44 11.93 6.28 -0.14
C PHE A 44 12.79 7.48 -0.53
N GLN A 45 14.11 7.32 -0.61
CA GLN A 45 15.00 8.36 -1.11
C GLN A 45 14.75 8.70 -2.59
N ASP A 46 14.52 7.70 -3.44
CA ASP A 46 14.20 7.95 -4.85
C ASP A 46 12.88 8.71 -5.02
N VAL A 47 11.91 8.44 -4.14
CA VAL A 47 10.67 9.22 -4.04
C VAL A 47 10.97 10.66 -3.59
N LEU A 48 11.72 10.86 -2.51
CA LEU A 48 12.00 12.18 -1.95
C LEU A 48 12.77 13.10 -2.91
N LYS A 49 13.63 12.55 -3.76
CA LYS A 49 14.36 13.31 -4.80
C LYS A 49 13.43 13.93 -5.85
N LYS A 50 12.23 13.38 -6.03
CA LYS A 50 11.23 13.87 -7.00
C LYS A 50 10.35 14.99 -6.45
N PHE A 51 10.51 15.35 -5.17
CA PHE A 51 9.76 16.43 -4.53
C PHE A 51 10.60 17.71 -4.39
N PRO A 52 9.94 18.90 -4.33
CA PRO A 52 10.59 20.12 -3.87
C PRO A 52 11.12 19.96 -2.44
N GLN A 53 12.24 20.61 -2.12
CA GLN A 53 12.91 20.47 -0.82
C GLN A 53 12.00 20.69 0.39
N LYS A 54 11.12 21.71 0.36
CA LYS A 54 10.17 21.97 1.45
C LYS A 54 9.23 20.79 1.69
N THR A 55 8.76 20.17 0.62
CA THR A 55 7.88 18.99 0.66
C THR A 55 8.64 17.79 1.20
N SER A 56 9.86 17.53 0.73
CA SER A 56 10.71 16.44 1.23
C SER A 56 10.99 16.58 2.73
N THR A 57 11.27 17.79 3.22
CA THR A 57 11.46 18.05 4.67
C THR A 57 10.17 17.77 5.46
N ALA A 58 9.01 18.20 4.97
CA ALA A 58 7.73 17.92 5.62
C ALA A 58 7.43 16.42 5.67
N ILE A 59 7.72 15.68 4.60
CA ILE A 59 7.59 14.22 4.53
C ILE A 59 8.55 13.54 5.50
N MET A 60 9.80 13.99 5.62
CA MET A 60 10.77 13.44 6.59
C MET A 60 10.34 13.68 8.04
N ASN A 61 9.73 14.82 8.35
CA ASN A 61 9.16 15.06 9.67
C ASN A 61 7.94 14.16 9.94
N ALA A 62 7.09 13.95 8.92
CA ALA A 62 5.98 13.01 9.00
C ALA A 62 6.50 11.58 9.21
N PHE A 63 7.55 11.17 8.48
CA PHE A 63 8.21 9.88 8.66
C PHE A 63 8.63 9.67 10.11
N ALA A 64 9.38 10.61 10.70
CA ALA A 64 9.85 10.49 12.08
C ALA A 64 8.72 10.30 13.12
N THR A 65 7.53 10.83 12.85
CA THR A 65 6.39 10.83 13.79
C THR A 65 5.31 9.79 13.50
N SER A 66 5.27 9.27 12.27
CA SER A 66 4.19 8.38 11.80
C SER A 66 4.65 6.99 11.40
N LYS A 67 5.97 6.71 11.39
CA LYS A 67 6.58 5.44 10.95
C LYS A 67 5.80 4.20 11.40
N GLY A 68 5.60 4.03 12.72
CA GLY A 68 4.89 2.86 13.26
C GLY A 68 3.39 2.83 12.91
N LYS A 69 2.74 3.98 12.79
CA LYS A 69 1.33 4.04 12.34
C LYS A 69 1.19 3.71 10.86
N ALA A 70 2.18 4.09 10.06
CA ALA A 70 2.22 3.82 8.63
C ALA A 70 2.43 2.33 8.35
N GLU A 71 3.37 1.69 9.04
CA GLU A 71 3.58 0.24 8.94
C GLU A 71 2.33 -0.52 9.40
N GLN A 72 1.81 -0.22 10.59
CA GLN A 72 0.60 -0.87 11.11
C GLN A 72 -0.57 -0.76 10.14
N LEU A 73 -0.74 0.39 9.50
CA LEU A 73 -1.79 0.60 8.50
C LEU A 73 -1.58 -0.28 7.26
N VAL A 74 -0.36 -0.34 6.72
CA VAL A 74 -0.05 -1.10 5.52
C VAL A 74 -0.14 -2.60 5.78
N THR A 75 0.45 -3.10 6.87
CA THR A 75 0.36 -4.52 7.24
C THR A 75 -1.07 -4.96 7.44
N ASN A 76 -1.89 -4.15 8.14
CA ASN A 76 -3.31 -4.42 8.28
C ASN A 76 -4.05 -4.46 6.92
N SER A 77 -3.68 -3.61 5.97
CA SER A 77 -4.24 -3.63 4.61
C SER A 77 -3.90 -4.93 3.90
N GLN A 78 -2.63 -5.35 3.95
CA GLN A 78 -2.13 -6.53 3.25
C GLN A 78 -2.70 -7.82 3.82
N THR A 79 -2.63 -8.03 5.14
CA THR A 79 -3.16 -9.25 5.77
C THR A 79 -4.65 -9.47 5.46
N GLN A 80 -5.42 -8.40 5.32
CA GLN A 80 -6.84 -8.46 4.96
C GLN A 80 -7.07 -8.84 3.48
N LEU A 81 -6.08 -8.60 2.61
CA LEU A 81 -6.20 -8.71 1.16
C LEU A 81 -5.28 -9.76 0.53
N ASP A 82 -4.41 -10.41 1.29
CA ASP A 82 -3.42 -11.38 0.80
C ASP A 82 -4.04 -12.45 -0.10
N LYS A 83 -5.15 -13.06 0.34
CA LYS A 83 -5.86 -14.07 -0.47
C LYS A 83 -6.40 -13.50 -1.79
N VAL A 84 -6.90 -12.27 -1.76
CA VAL A 84 -7.43 -11.59 -2.95
C VAL A 84 -6.28 -11.31 -3.92
N PHE A 85 -5.15 -10.84 -3.42
CA PHE A 85 -3.96 -10.56 -4.23
C PHE A 85 -3.34 -11.84 -4.78
N ASP A 86 -3.33 -12.92 -4.01
CA ASP A 86 -2.84 -14.21 -4.45
C ASP A 86 -3.63 -14.77 -5.62
N GLU A 87 -4.96 -14.67 -5.55
CA GLU A 87 -5.86 -15.09 -6.63
C GLU A 87 -5.78 -14.14 -7.83
N PHE A 88 -5.75 -12.83 -7.59
CA PHE A 88 -5.66 -11.82 -8.64
C PHE A 88 -4.36 -11.92 -9.46
N LEU A 89 -3.25 -12.27 -8.80
CA LEU A 89 -1.94 -12.50 -9.41
C LEU A 89 -1.69 -13.97 -9.79
N ALA A 90 -2.74 -14.78 -9.93
CA ALA A 90 -2.58 -16.13 -10.45
C ALA A 90 -1.86 -16.09 -11.82
N GLY A 91 -0.80 -16.91 -11.94
CA GLY A 91 0.03 -16.99 -13.14
C GLY A 91 1.35 -16.19 -13.07
N VAL A 92 1.52 -15.29 -12.09
CA VAL A 92 2.81 -14.61 -11.85
C VAL A 92 3.78 -15.58 -11.16
N SER A 93 5.04 -15.63 -11.61
CA SER A 93 6.04 -16.51 -10.99
C SER A 93 6.31 -16.13 -9.53
N PRO A 94 6.63 -17.08 -8.63
CA PRO A 94 6.81 -16.79 -7.20
C PRO A 94 7.86 -15.70 -6.91
N ASP A 95 8.98 -15.72 -7.63
CA ASP A 95 10.06 -14.74 -7.44
C ASP A 95 9.65 -13.32 -7.89
N VAL A 96 8.96 -13.21 -9.02
CA VAL A 96 8.43 -11.93 -9.52
C VAL A 96 7.37 -11.42 -8.57
N LYS A 97 6.44 -12.29 -8.15
CA LYS A 97 5.39 -11.95 -7.20
C LYS A 97 5.95 -11.42 -5.89
N LYS A 98 6.98 -12.07 -5.33
CA LYS A 98 7.66 -11.61 -4.10
C LYS A 98 8.27 -10.22 -4.27
N LYS A 99 9.08 -10.00 -5.32
CA LYS A 99 9.72 -8.70 -5.58
C LYS A 99 8.72 -7.59 -5.87
N SER A 100 7.65 -7.91 -6.59
CA SER A 100 6.56 -6.99 -6.87
C SER A 100 5.79 -6.63 -5.61
N HIS A 101 5.45 -7.61 -4.76
CA HIS A 101 4.79 -7.38 -3.48
C HIS A 101 5.63 -6.45 -2.59
N GLN A 102 6.94 -6.71 -2.45
CA GLN A 102 7.85 -5.86 -1.68
C GLN A 102 7.91 -4.42 -2.24
N THR A 103 8.00 -4.27 -3.57
CA THR A 103 7.99 -2.95 -4.22
C THR A 103 6.69 -2.18 -3.96
N ILE A 104 5.55 -2.87 -4.02
CA ILE A 104 4.23 -2.29 -3.73
C ILE A 104 4.11 -1.96 -2.25
N HIS A 105 4.62 -2.80 -1.36
CA HIS A 105 4.66 -2.55 0.08
C HIS A 105 5.44 -1.26 0.39
N PHE A 106 6.65 -1.10 -0.15
CA PHE A 106 7.44 0.13 0.03
C PHE A 106 6.73 1.38 -0.48
N ALA A 107 6.02 1.26 -1.61
CA ALA A 107 5.21 2.33 -2.15
C ALA A 107 4.02 2.67 -1.24
N ALA A 108 3.29 1.67 -0.76
CA ALA A 108 2.17 1.83 0.16
C ALA A 108 2.61 2.47 1.47
N LEU A 109 3.75 2.03 2.03
CA LEU A 109 4.35 2.60 3.23
C LEU A 109 4.76 4.06 3.03
N SER A 110 5.43 4.36 1.92
CA SER A 110 5.75 5.75 1.54
C SER A 110 4.48 6.61 1.40
N ALA A 111 3.43 6.06 0.77
CA ALA A 111 2.14 6.74 0.61
C ALA A 111 1.43 6.97 1.96
N ALA A 112 1.51 6.03 2.89
CA ALA A 112 0.99 6.18 4.26
C ALA A 112 1.72 7.30 5.02
N ILE A 113 3.05 7.32 4.97
CA ILE A 113 3.88 8.37 5.58
C ILE A 113 3.51 9.75 5.03
N ILE A 114 3.37 9.86 3.71
CA ILE A 114 2.91 11.09 3.06
C ILE A 114 1.48 11.42 3.51
N GLY A 115 0.59 10.43 3.58
CA GLY A 115 -0.79 10.53 4.07
C GLY A 115 -0.93 11.10 5.49
N PHE A 116 0.02 10.77 6.36
CA PHE A 116 0.12 11.31 7.71
C PHE A 116 0.77 12.69 7.78
N SER A 117 1.39 13.16 6.70
CA SER A 117 1.99 14.49 6.66
C SER A 117 0.90 15.58 6.72
N PRO A 118 1.20 16.77 7.25
CA PRO A 118 0.28 17.89 7.28
C PRO A 118 0.07 18.55 5.89
N ILE A 119 0.58 17.93 4.81
CA ILE A 119 0.48 18.46 3.46
C ILE A 119 -0.97 18.28 2.97
N PRO A 120 -1.63 19.35 2.48
CA PRO A 120 -2.97 19.23 1.92
C PRO A 120 -2.99 18.26 0.74
N PHE A 121 -3.77 17.18 0.87
CA PHE A 121 -3.99 16.19 -0.18
C PHE A 121 -4.98 16.64 -1.26
N SER A 122 -5.44 17.90 -1.21
CA SER A 122 -6.40 18.48 -2.15
C SER A 122 -5.99 18.33 -3.62
N ASP A 123 -4.68 18.21 -3.86
CA ASP A 123 -4.09 18.01 -5.17
C ASP A 123 -3.43 16.63 -5.22
N ALA A 124 -4.12 15.65 -5.80
CA ALA A 124 -3.74 14.22 -5.91
C ALA A 124 -2.32 13.92 -6.48
N PHE A 125 -1.56 14.95 -6.83
CA PHE A 125 -0.18 14.90 -7.32
C PHE A 125 0.82 14.45 -6.26
N LEU A 126 0.51 14.56 -4.96
CA LEU A 126 1.47 14.21 -3.90
C LEU A 126 1.81 12.71 -3.86
N LEU A 127 0.97 11.83 -4.42
CA LEU A 127 1.28 10.39 -4.51
C LEU A 127 1.95 10.00 -5.83
N VAL A 128 1.93 10.87 -6.83
CA VAL A 128 2.42 10.55 -8.18
C VAL A 128 3.90 10.16 -8.16
N PRO A 129 4.80 10.84 -7.44
CA PRO A 129 6.20 10.41 -7.34
C PRO A 129 6.38 9.01 -6.74
N VAL A 130 5.57 8.65 -5.75
CA VAL A 130 5.56 7.30 -5.15
C VAL A 130 5.14 6.27 -6.19
N GLN A 131 4.01 6.52 -6.85
CA GLN A 131 3.39 5.60 -7.80
C GLN A 131 4.26 5.41 -9.06
N LEU A 132 4.90 6.47 -9.57
CA LEU A 132 5.83 6.35 -10.70
C LEU A 132 7.13 5.64 -10.33
N THR A 133 7.64 5.84 -9.11
CA THR A 133 8.83 5.11 -8.62
C THR A 133 8.53 3.62 -8.48
N MET A 134 7.36 3.29 -7.91
CA MET A 134 6.82 1.93 -7.86
C MET A 134 6.71 1.31 -9.25
N MET A 135 6.01 1.98 -10.18
CA MET A 135 5.84 1.50 -11.55
C MET A 135 7.18 1.29 -12.26
N SER A 136 8.13 2.23 -12.15
CA SER A 136 9.47 2.09 -12.74
C SER A 136 10.18 0.82 -12.26
N ARG A 137 10.14 0.53 -10.95
CA ARG A 137 10.74 -0.69 -10.39
C ARG A 137 9.97 -1.95 -10.81
N LEU A 138 8.64 -1.90 -10.86
CA LEU A 138 7.83 -3.01 -11.38
C LEU A 138 8.17 -3.33 -12.85
N HIS A 139 8.26 -2.32 -13.73
CA HIS A 139 8.63 -2.54 -15.13
C HIS A 139 10.01 -3.21 -15.25
N LYS A 140 10.99 -2.78 -14.44
CA LYS A 140 12.32 -3.41 -14.38
C LYS A 140 12.26 -4.87 -13.93
N ILE A 141 11.42 -5.22 -12.95
CA ILE A 141 11.22 -6.61 -12.50
C ILE A 141 10.72 -7.50 -13.65
N PHE A 142 9.84 -6.95 -14.50
CA PHE A 142 9.32 -7.64 -15.69
C PHE A 142 10.21 -7.53 -16.93
N GLY A 143 11.42 -6.96 -16.81
CA GLY A 143 12.35 -6.77 -17.94
C GLY A 143 11.89 -5.73 -18.97
N GLN A 144 10.89 -4.91 -18.64
CA GLN A 144 10.33 -3.88 -19.51
C GLN A 144 11.13 -2.58 -19.42
N SER A 145 11.22 -1.86 -20.53
CA SER A 145 11.94 -0.58 -20.58
C SER A 145 11.16 0.52 -19.86
N TRP A 146 11.86 1.37 -19.10
CA TRP A 146 11.28 2.56 -18.48
C TRP A 146 12.01 3.81 -18.95
N SER A 147 11.31 4.67 -19.69
CA SER A 147 11.86 5.97 -20.10
C SER A 147 11.39 7.10 -19.18
N GLU A 148 12.34 7.94 -18.78
CA GLU A 148 12.16 9.13 -17.95
C GLU A 148 12.34 10.45 -18.72
N SER A 149 12.29 10.42 -20.06
CA SER A 149 12.35 11.67 -20.83
C SER A 149 11.21 12.59 -20.44
N LEU A 150 11.44 13.91 -20.41
CA LEU A 150 10.47 14.89 -19.87
C LEU A 150 9.05 14.72 -20.42
N GLY A 151 8.91 14.56 -21.74
CA GLY A 151 7.59 14.35 -22.37
C GLY A 151 6.91 13.03 -21.97
N LYS A 152 7.69 11.95 -21.81
CA LYS A 152 7.16 10.66 -21.33
C LYS A 152 6.81 10.72 -19.84
N SER A 153 7.63 11.39 -19.03
CA SER A 153 7.36 11.60 -17.60
C SER A 153 6.06 12.36 -17.39
N LEU A 154 5.84 13.47 -18.09
CA LEU A 154 4.58 14.23 -18.01
C LEU A 154 3.36 13.41 -18.43
N THR A 155 3.48 12.65 -19.52
CA THR A 155 2.38 11.78 -19.98
C THR A 155 2.04 10.73 -18.94
N LYS A 156 3.06 10.07 -18.37
CA LYS A 156 2.89 9.07 -17.31
C LYS A 156 2.28 9.69 -16.05
N GLU A 157 2.72 10.87 -15.64
CA GLU A 157 2.13 11.61 -14.51
C GLU A 157 0.63 11.86 -14.71
N LEU A 158 0.23 12.37 -15.89
CA LEU A 158 -1.18 12.62 -16.22
C LEU A 158 -2.02 11.34 -16.22
N VAL A 159 -1.49 10.25 -16.78
CA VAL A 159 -2.15 8.94 -16.74
C VAL A 159 -2.33 8.49 -15.29
N VAL A 160 -1.27 8.47 -14.48
CA VAL A 160 -1.33 8.05 -13.07
C VAL A 160 -2.36 8.89 -12.28
N VAL A 161 -2.40 10.21 -12.47
CA VAL A 161 -3.40 11.08 -11.83
C VAL A 161 -4.82 10.72 -12.26
N SER A 162 -5.03 10.47 -13.56
CA SER A 162 -6.34 10.07 -14.10
C SER A 162 -6.80 8.74 -13.53
N LEU A 163 -5.90 7.74 -13.48
CA LEU A 163 -6.16 6.43 -12.90
C LEU A 163 -6.51 6.55 -11.41
N GLY A 164 -5.70 7.28 -10.65
CA GLY A 164 -5.94 7.54 -9.23
C GLY A 164 -7.31 8.17 -8.99
N LYS A 165 -7.65 9.25 -9.70
CA LYS A 165 -8.97 9.92 -9.60
C LYS A 165 -10.13 8.98 -9.91
N SER A 166 -9.99 8.13 -10.92
CA SER A 166 -11.03 7.16 -11.28
C SER A 166 -11.22 6.06 -10.22
N ALA A 167 -10.16 5.74 -9.47
CA ALA A 167 -10.16 4.72 -8.44
C ALA A 167 -10.74 5.19 -7.10
N VAL A 168 -10.62 6.49 -6.76
CA VAL A 168 -11.00 7.06 -5.45
C VAL A 168 -12.43 6.66 -5.04
N GLY A 169 -13.41 6.84 -5.93
CA GLY A 169 -14.82 6.61 -5.58
C GLY A 169 -15.15 5.16 -5.22
N ASN A 170 -14.42 4.19 -5.76
CA ASN A 170 -14.57 2.79 -5.40
C ASN A 170 -13.79 2.47 -4.12
N ILE A 171 -12.57 2.96 -4.00
CA ILE A 171 -11.72 2.77 -2.81
C ILE A 171 -12.38 3.32 -1.54
N LEU A 172 -13.01 4.49 -1.60
CA LEU A 172 -13.73 5.06 -0.46
C LEU A 172 -14.86 4.16 0.06
N LYS A 173 -15.44 3.30 -0.78
CA LYS A 173 -16.50 2.36 -0.35
C LYS A 173 -15.96 1.17 0.43
N VAL A 174 -14.68 0.85 0.29
CA VAL A 174 -14.06 -0.29 0.99
C VAL A 174 -13.27 0.15 2.21
N ILE A 175 -12.92 1.43 2.35
CA ILE A 175 -12.30 1.96 3.56
C ILE A 175 -13.38 2.13 4.63
N PRO A 176 -13.27 1.48 5.80
CA PRO A 176 -14.21 1.66 6.90
C PRO A 176 -14.02 3.05 7.52
N VAL A 177 -14.76 4.05 7.03
CA VAL A 177 -14.77 5.40 7.60
C VAL A 177 -15.90 5.50 8.63
N VAL A 178 -15.72 4.90 9.80
CA VAL A 178 -16.70 5.00 10.92
C VAL A 178 -15.99 5.51 12.18
N GLY A 179 -16.46 6.62 12.74
CA GLY A 179 -16.04 7.14 14.06
C GLY A 179 -15.01 8.27 14.05
N THR A 180 -14.39 8.49 15.22
CA THR A 180 -13.40 9.55 15.54
C THR A 180 -12.00 9.24 14.99
N VAL A 181 -11.89 8.89 13.71
CA VAL A 181 -10.60 8.68 13.06
C VAL A 181 -10.00 10.06 12.73
N THR A 182 -8.72 10.28 13.05
CA THR A 182 -8.07 11.56 12.72
C THR A 182 -7.95 11.74 11.21
N GLY A 183 -8.01 12.98 10.72
CA GLY A 183 -7.93 13.26 9.27
C GLY A 183 -6.69 12.65 8.59
N GLY A 184 -5.55 12.59 9.30
CA GLY A 184 -4.33 11.96 8.79
C GLY A 184 -4.43 10.45 8.57
N MET A 185 -5.18 9.73 9.41
CA MET A 185 -5.36 8.29 9.23
C MET A 185 -6.28 7.97 8.05
N VAL A 186 -7.31 8.78 7.82
CA VAL A 186 -8.17 8.66 6.64
C VAL A 186 -7.36 8.91 5.37
N ASN A 187 -6.58 9.99 5.33
CA ASN A 187 -5.71 10.31 4.19
C ASN A 187 -4.70 9.19 3.91
N ALA A 188 -4.00 8.70 4.94
CA ALA A 188 -3.07 7.58 4.82
C ALA A 188 -3.76 6.31 4.30
N SER A 189 -4.96 5.98 4.80
CA SER A 189 -5.71 4.79 4.37
C SER A 189 -6.09 4.87 2.89
N VAL A 190 -6.56 6.03 2.45
CA VAL A 190 -6.88 6.29 1.03
C VAL A 190 -5.61 6.21 0.18
N ALA A 191 -4.51 6.81 0.63
CA ALA A 191 -3.24 6.82 -0.07
C ALA A 191 -2.67 5.40 -0.25
N VAL A 192 -2.71 4.58 0.80
CA VAL A 192 -2.32 3.15 0.77
C VAL A 192 -3.19 2.41 -0.22
N ALA A 193 -4.50 2.47 -0.09
CA ALA A 193 -5.42 1.69 -0.92
C ALA A 193 -5.30 2.03 -2.42
N ILE A 194 -5.14 3.30 -2.78
CA ILE A 194 -4.92 3.71 -4.19
C ILE A 194 -3.57 3.18 -4.68
N THR A 195 -2.53 3.30 -3.88
CA THR A 195 -1.17 2.90 -4.27
C THR A 195 -1.04 1.39 -4.44
N GLU A 196 -1.60 0.62 -3.51
CA GLU A 196 -1.67 -0.84 -3.60
C GLU A 196 -2.46 -1.27 -4.83
N ALA A 197 -3.70 -0.80 -4.99
CA ALA A 197 -4.54 -1.20 -6.12
C ALA A 197 -3.88 -0.88 -7.47
N LEU A 198 -3.26 0.29 -7.60
CA LEU A 198 -2.52 0.66 -8.79
C LEU A 198 -1.31 -0.26 -9.03
N GLY A 199 -0.56 -0.58 -7.97
CA GLY A 199 0.56 -1.51 -8.02
C GLY A 199 0.14 -2.91 -8.47
N TRP A 200 -0.90 -3.47 -7.86
CA TRP A 200 -1.42 -4.80 -8.19
C TRP A 200 -1.90 -4.89 -9.63
N VAL A 201 -2.67 -3.91 -10.10
CA VAL A 201 -3.12 -3.88 -11.49
C VAL A 201 -1.93 -3.73 -12.44
N THR A 202 -0.92 -2.94 -12.09
CA THR A 202 0.31 -2.81 -12.90
C THR A 202 1.01 -4.18 -13.04
N VAL A 203 1.19 -4.91 -11.94
CA VAL A 203 1.78 -6.27 -11.97
C VAL A 203 0.97 -7.21 -12.85
N LYS A 204 -0.36 -7.19 -12.70
CA LYS A 204 -1.24 -8.05 -13.49
C LYS A 204 -1.15 -7.75 -14.98
N MET A 205 -1.19 -6.47 -15.36
CA MET A 205 -1.10 -6.06 -16.77
C MET A 205 0.28 -6.38 -17.35
N LEU A 206 1.37 -6.13 -16.62
CA LEU A 206 2.72 -6.49 -17.06
C LEU A 206 2.87 -8.00 -17.26
N ASN A 207 2.29 -8.80 -16.38
CA ASN A 207 2.26 -10.26 -16.53
C ASN A 207 1.46 -10.70 -17.76
N ASP A 208 0.39 -9.98 -18.09
CA ASP A 208 -0.42 -10.23 -19.28
C ASP A 208 0.19 -9.62 -20.57
N GLY A 209 1.38 -8.99 -20.46
CA GLY A 209 2.11 -8.40 -21.59
C GLY A 209 1.60 -7.03 -22.05
N VAL A 210 0.80 -6.35 -21.22
CA VAL A 210 0.17 -5.05 -21.52
C VAL A 210 0.76 -3.96 -20.63
N ASP A 211 1.19 -2.84 -21.23
CA ASP A 211 1.60 -1.66 -20.48
C ASP A 211 0.37 -0.79 -20.13
N ILE A 212 0.26 -0.42 -18.85
CA ILE A 212 -0.79 0.45 -18.32
C ILE A 212 -0.85 1.83 -18.99
N PHE A 213 0.28 2.33 -19.48
CA PHE A 213 0.38 3.61 -20.15
C PHE A 213 -0.10 3.56 -21.60
N ASP A 214 -0.08 2.37 -22.21
CA ASP A 214 -0.54 2.14 -23.58
C ASP A 214 -2.01 1.71 -23.63
N ASP A 215 -2.53 1.07 -22.57
CA ASP A 215 -3.92 0.60 -22.50
C ASP A 215 -4.62 0.91 -21.16
N VAL A 216 -5.10 2.14 -21.05
CA VAL A 216 -5.91 2.62 -19.91
C VAL A 216 -7.27 1.91 -19.80
N MET A 217 -7.80 1.33 -20.88
CA MET A 217 -9.08 0.61 -20.83
C MET A 217 -8.91 -0.74 -20.13
N SER A 218 -7.83 -1.46 -20.44
CA SER A 218 -7.44 -2.69 -19.74
C SER A 218 -7.21 -2.43 -18.25
N PHE A 219 -6.61 -1.28 -17.89
CA PHE A 219 -6.52 -0.87 -16.47
C PHE A 219 -7.89 -0.81 -15.80
N LYS A 220 -8.86 -0.11 -16.39
CA LYS A 220 -10.20 0.03 -15.79
C LYS A 220 -10.89 -1.33 -15.62
N GLY A 221 -10.71 -2.22 -16.59
CA GLY A 221 -11.19 -3.60 -16.53
C GLY A 221 -10.58 -4.36 -15.35
N GLN A 222 -9.25 -4.41 -15.27
CA GLN A 222 -8.53 -5.11 -14.22
C GLN A 222 -8.76 -4.51 -12.83
N PHE A 223 -8.84 -3.18 -12.73
CA PHE A 223 -9.20 -2.48 -11.49
C PHE A 223 -10.61 -2.85 -11.02
N SER A 224 -11.58 -2.92 -11.94
CA SER A 224 -12.95 -3.36 -11.62
C SER A 224 -12.97 -4.81 -11.12
N THR A 225 -12.19 -5.70 -11.75
CA THR A 225 -12.03 -7.09 -11.32
C THR A 225 -11.43 -7.19 -9.91
N LEU A 226 -10.30 -6.51 -9.68
CA LEU A 226 -9.67 -6.43 -8.36
C LEU A 226 -10.65 -5.90 -7.30
N PHE A 227 -11.32 -4.79 -7.61
CA PHE A 227 -12.25 -4.16 -6.68
C PHE A 227 -13.43 -5.07 -6.31
N LYS A 228 -14.01 -5.78 -7.28
CA LYS A 228 -15.06 -6.77 -7.02
C LYS A 228 -14.57 -7.91 -6.15
N ALA A 229 -13.34 -8.40 -6.37
CA ALA A 229 -12.75 -9.44 -5.54
C ALA A 229 -12.58 -8.97 -4.08
N ILE A 230 -12.10 -7.74 -3.86
CA ILE A 230 -12.01 -7.11 -2.53
C ILE A 230 -13.39 -7.00 -1.86
N GLN A 231 -14.41 -6.53 -2.59
CA GLN A 231 -15.78 -6.42 -2.05
C GLN A 231 -16.36 -7.78 -1.66
N ASN A 232 -16.07 -8.82 -2.42
CA ASN A 232 -16.56 -10.17 -2.14
C ASN A 232 -15.85 -10.79 -0.93
N ALA A 233 -14.55 -10.52 -0.75
CA ALA A 233 -13.80 -10.95 0.43
C ALA A 233 -14.34 -10.33 1.72
N LYS A 234 -14.75 -9.06 1.71
CA LYS A 234 -15.35 -8.38 2.87
C LYS A 234 -16.77 -8.81 3.24
N LYS A 235 -17.48 -9.49 2.34
CA LYS A 235 -18.86 -9.97 2.57
C LYS A 235 -18.92 -11.38 3.17
N LYS A 236 -17.80 -12.11 3.19
CA LYS A 236 -17.67 -13.44 3.78
C LYS A 236 -17.16 -13.34 5.20
#